data_AF-A0A936LPN5-F1
#
_entry.id   AF-A0A936LPN5-F1
#
_cell.length_a   1.000
_cell.length_b   1.000
_cell.length_c   1.000
_cell.angle_alpha   90.00
_cell.angle_beta   90.00
_cell.angle_gamma   90.00
#
_symmetry.space_group_name_H-M   'P 1'
#
loop_
_entity.id
_entity.type
_entity.pdbx_description
1 polymer ?
#
loop_
_entity_poly.entity_id
_entity_poly.type
_entity_poly.pdbx_seq_one_letter_code
_entity_poly.pdbx_strand_id
1 'polypeptide(L)'
;MQRRHLLLPLLLLAALPQSACRKEPIYELDQVDLRPPSPNKDQEKTNEEYAAILHANLFQTALSANDLFELAQCIESIGDKELAREVIISNFMNKPGVIIPSDTVMRADIDAFVHGTYNRFLVRDPSEAERTWFRNMIEADPNVSPELVYFSFALSNEYLYY
;
A
#
# COMPACT_ATOMS: atom_id res chain seq x y z
N MET A 1 -15.91 76.20 18.83
CA MET A 1 -15.14 74.99 19.23
C MET A 1 -16.12 73.83 19.42
N GLN A 2 -15.70 72.58 19.22
CA GLN A 2 -16.46 71.32 19.48
C GLN A 2 -17.43 70.72 18.44
N ARG A 3 -17.15 70.77 17.12
CA ARG A 3 -17.83 69.86 16.16
C ARG A 3 -16.92 68.98 15.30
N ARG A 4 -15.59 69.12 15.45
CA ARG A 4 -14.60 68.38 14.64
C ARG A 4 -14.12 67.06 15.25
N HIS A 5 -14.39 66.81 16.53
CA HIS A 5 -13.88 65.61 17.23
C HIS A 5 -14.83 64.40 17.21
N LEU A 6 -16.07 64.56 16.70
CA LEU A 6 -17.06 63.46 16.64
C LEU A 6 -17.00 62.64 15.34
N LEU A 7 -16.29 63.12 14.32
CA LEU A 7 -16.20 62.44 13.01
C LEU A 7 -15.08 61.39 12.94
N LEU A 8 -14.05 61.54 13.78
CA LEU A 8 -12.92 60.61 13.84
C LEU A 8 -13.25 59.21 14.43
N PRO A 9 -14.05 59.07 15.51
CA PRO A 9 -14.38 57.75 16.06
C PRO A 9 -15.42 57.02 15.18
N LEU A 10 -16.22 57.74 14.42
CA LEU A 10 -17.19 57.17 13.48
C LEU A 10 -16.50 56.56 12.25
N LEU A 11 -15.38 57.14 11.81
CA LEU A 11 -14.58 56.62 10.70
C LEU A 11 -13.75 55.39 11.10
N LEU A 12 -13.30 55.32 12.37
CA LEU A 12 -12.55 54.16 12.91
C LEU A 12 -13.45 52.92 13.13
N LEU A 13 -14.73 53.13 13.47
CA LEU A 13 -15.69 52.03 13.68
C LEU A 13 -16.19 51.41 12.36
N ALA A 14 -16.08 52.15 11.25
CA ALA A 14 -16.46 51.67 9.91
C ALA A 14 -15.38 50.79 9.24
N ALA A 15 -14.16 50.74 9.78
CA ALA A 15 -13.04 49.99 9.21
C ALA A 15 -12.97 48.51 9.65
N LEU A 16 -13.93 48.01 10.42
CA LEU A 16 -13.81 46.73 11.15
C LEU A 16 -14.66 45.52 10.71
N PRO A 17 -15.27 45.43 9.50
CA PRO A 17 -15.73 44.12 9.04
C PRO A 17 -15.26 43.79 7.61
N GLN A 18 -13.96 43.71 7.36
CA GLN A 18 -13.44 43.14 6.10
C GLN A 18 -12.72 41.80 6.27
N SER A 19 -12.46 41.36 7.50
CA SER A 19 -11.73 40.12 7.77
C SER A 19 -12.63 38.92 8.11
N ALA A 20 -13.95 39.11 8.17
CA ALA A 20 -14.89 38.09 8.68
C ALA A 20 -15.49 37.17 7.61
N CYS A 21 -15.21 37.38 6.33
CA CYS A 21 -15.71 36.53 5.25
C CYS A 21 -14.55 35.97 4.44
N ARG A 22 -13.88 34.96 4.99
CA ARG A 22 -13.00 34.10 4.19
C ARG A 22 -13.87 32.95 3.71
N LYS A 23 -13.97 32.76 2.39
CA LYS A 23 -14.64 31.59 1.82
C LYS A 23 -13.99 30.35 2.43
N GLU A 24 -14.77 29.51 3.10
CA GLU A 24 -14.25 28.26 3.63
C GLU A 24 -13.65 27.44 2.48
N PRO A 25 -12.47 26.82 2.68
CA PRO A 25 -11.95 25.90 1.69
C PRO A 25 -12.99 24.82 1.45
N ILE A 26 -13.44 24.71 0.20
CA ILE A 26 -14.29 23.60 -0.22
C ILE A 26 -13.33 22.42 -0.36
N TYR A 27 -13.45 21.46 0.55
CA TYR A 27 -12.77 20.17 0.43
C TYR A 27 -13.61 19.34 -0.55
N GLU A 28 -13.21 19.31 -1.82
CA GLU A 28 -13.73 18.32 -2.77
C GLU A 28 -13.02 17.00 -2.49
N LEU A 29 -13.81 15.93 -2.31
CA LEU A 29 -13.31 14.57 -2.31
C LEU A 29 -13.22 14.14 -3.77
N ASP A 30 -12.05 13.69 -4.21
CA ASP A 30 -11.91 13.06 -5.52
C ASP A 30 -12.84 11.84 -5.56
N GLN A 31 -13.81 11.86 -6.48
CA GLN A 31 -14.64 10.69 -6.72
C GLN A 31 -13.84 9.65 -7.47
N VAL A 32 -13.48 8.59 -6.75
CA VAL A 32 -12.73 7.48 -7.27
C VAL A 32 -13.68 6.33 -7.56
N ASP A 33 -13.65 5.80 -8.78
CA ASP A 33 -14.46 4.63 -9.17
C ASP A 33 -13.91 3.38 -8.45
N LEU A 34 -14.72 2.81 -7.55
CA LEU A 34 -14.36 1.66 -6.74
C LEU A 34 -14.87 0.38 -7.40
N ARG A 35 -13.96 -0.40 -7.98
CA ARG A 35 -14.25 -1.79 -8.36
C ARG A 35 -14.22 -2.68 -7.10
N PRO A 36 -15.13 -3.66 -6.98
CA PRO A 36 -15.07 -4.59 -5.87
C PRO A 36 -13.74 -5.37 -5.90
N PRO A 37 -13.02 -5.46 -4.77
CA PRO A 37 -11.78 -6.21 -4.71
C PRO A 37 -12.09 -7.70 -4.86
N SER A 38 -11.53 -8.31 -5.89
CA SER A 38 -11.39 -9.75 -6.08
C SER A 38 -12.63 -10.60 -5.75
N PRO A 39 -13.80 -10.35 -6.38
CA PRO A 39 -15.05 -11.09 -6.12
C PRO A 39 -15.00 -12.58 -6.49
N ASN A 40 -13.92 -13.03 -7.13
CA ASN A 40 -13.77 -14.40 -7.62
C ASN A 40 -12.67 -15.17 -6.90
N LYS A 41 -12.11 -14.63 -5.81
CA LYS A 41 -11.05 -15.30 -5.05
C LYS A 41 -11.58 -16.13 -3.88
N ASP A 42 -12.10 -17.32 -4.15
CA ASP A 42 -12.85 -18.12 -3.19
C ASP A 42 -12.17 -19.44 -2.79
N GLN A 43 -11.09 -19.82 -3.46
CA GLN A 43 -10.34 -21.05 -3.19
C GLN A 43 -9.04 -20.76 -2.45
N GLU A 44 -8.93 -21.22 -1.20
CA GLU A 44 -7.69 -21.14 -0.43
C GLU A 44 -6.61 -22.04 -1.05
N LYS A 45 -5.40 -21.51 -1.19
CA LYS A 45 -4.22 -22.23 -1.65
C LYS A 45 -3.80 -23.29 -0.62
N THR A 46 -3.31 -24.44 -1.09
CA THR A 46 -2.61 -25.36 -0.20
C THR A 46 -1.26 -24.79 0.24
N ASN A 47 -0.63 -25.38 1.27
CA ASN A 47 0.69 -24.95 1.74
C ASN A 47 1.74 -25.06 0.62
N GLU A 48 1.65 -26.09 -0.22
CA GLU A 48 2.51 -26.28 -1.40
C GLU A 48 2.26 -25.17 -2.43
N GLU A 49 1.00 -24.90 -2.78
CA GLU A 49 0.68 -23.85 -3.75
C GLU A 49 1.16 -22.48 -3.28
N TYR A 50 0.93 -22.16 -2.00
CA TYR A 50 1.46 -20.94 -1.39
C TYR A 50 2.99 -20.86 -1.50
N ALA A 51 3.71 -21.91 -1.09
CA ALA A 51 5.17 -21.92 -1.09
C ALA A 51 5.74 -21.82 -2.52
N ALA A 52 5.17 -22.56 -3.46
CA ALA A 52 5.56 -22.54 -4.88
C ALA A 52 5.37 -21.16 -5.50
N ILE A 53 4.21 -20.54 -5.29
CA ILE A 53 3.88 -19.22 -5.85
C ILE A 53 4.72 -18.13 -5.18
N LEU A 54 4.91 -18.19 -3.85
CA LEU A 54 5.80 -17.27 -3.13
C LEU A 54 7.21 -17.29 -3.70
N HIS A 55 7.79 -18.47 -3.88
CA HIS A 55 9.13 -18.58 -4.42
C HIS A 55 9.20 -18.10 -5.88
N ALA A 56 8.21 -18.42 -6.71
CA ALA A 56 8.14 -17.92 -8.07
C ALA A 56 8.06 -16.38 -8.10
N ASN A 57 7.28 -15.76 -7.21
CA ASN A 57 7.15 -14.31 -7.16
C ASN A 57 8.43 -13.61 -6.69
N LEU A 58 9.13 -14.17 -5.71
CA LEU A 58 10.35 -13.59 -5.16
C LEU A 58 11.60 -13.89 -5.98
N PHE A 59 11.76 -15.11 -6.50
CA PHE A 59 12.99 -15.56 -7.17
C PHE A 59 12.83 -15.79 -8.68
N GLN A 60 11.60 -15.70 -9.22
CA GLN A 60 11.28 -15.96 -10.63
C GLN A 60 11.74 -17.35 -11.10
N THR A 61 11.76 -18.32 -10.18
CA THR A 61 12.16 -19.70 -10.41
C THR A 61 11.28 -20.66 -9.63
N ALA A 62 11.17 -21.90 -10.09
CA ALA A 62 10.43 -22.94 -9.39
C ALA A 62 11.22 -23.47 -8.19
N LEU A 63 10.53 -23.81 -7.09
CA LEU A 63 11.10 -24.61 -6.01
C LEU A 63 11.38 -26.04 -6.49
N SER A 64 12.39 -26.68 -5.90
CA SER A 64 12.56 -28.12 -6.08
C SER A 64 11.42 -28.87 -5.39
N ALA A 65 11.09 -30.07 -5.87
CA ALA A 65 10.02 -30.88 -5.28
C ALA A 65 10.30 -31.22 -3.79
N ASN A 66 11.57 -31.40 -3.44
CA ASN A 66 11.98 -31.68 -2.06
C ASN A 66 11.79 -30.45 -1.17
N ASP A 67 12.28 -29.28 -1.58
CA ASP A 67 12.14 -28.04 -0.80
C ASP A 67 10.66 -27.66 -0.64
N LEU A 68 9.86 -27.86 -1.68
CA LEU A 68 8.42 -27.61 -1.65
C LEU A 68 7.72 -28.47 -0.60
N PHE A 69 8.01 -29.79 -0.60
CA PHE A 69 7.46 -30.71 0.37
C PHE A 69 7.89 -30.36 1.80
N GLU A 70 9.17 -30.06 2.01
CA GLU A 70 9.69 -29.66 3.33
C GLU A 70 9.04 -28.38 3.86
N LEU A 71 8.89 -27.35 3.02
CA LEU A 71 8.20 -26.11 3.39
C LEU A 71 6.74 -26.35 3.74
N ALA A 72 6.03 -27.16 2.95
CA ALA A 72 4.64 -27.46 3.22
C ALA A 72 4.44 -28.22 4.54
N GLN A 73 5.32 -29.18 4.85
CA GLN A 73 5.33 -29.86 6.14
C GLN A 73 5.70 -28.92 7.29
N CYS A 74 6.62 -27.98 7.08
CA CYS A 74 6.97 -26.96 8.06
C CYS A 74 5.74 -26.09 8.41
N ILE A 75 5.03 -25.57 7.41
CA ILE A 75 3.80 -24.79 7.62
C ILE A 75 2.75 -25.64 8.35
N GLU A 76 2.55 -26.89 7.93
CA GLU A 76 1.54 -27.77 8.53
C GLU A 76 1.85 -28.15 9.99
N SER A 77 3.13 -28.21 10.35
CA SER A 77 3.56 -28.53 11.72
C SER A 77 3.25 -27.42 12.74
N ILE A 78 2.87 -26.22 12.27
CA ILE A 78 2.64 -25.04 13.11
C ILE A 78 1.14 -24.72 13.12
N GLY A 79 0.56 -24.63 14.32
CA GLY A 79 -0.87 -24.29 14.47
C GLY A 79 -1.22 -22.89 13.98
N ASP A 80 -0.32 -21.93 14.20
CA ASP A 80 -0.41 -20.59 13.62
C ASP A 80 0.29 -20.54 12.26
N LYS A 81 -0.51 -20.79 11.20
CA LYS A 81 -0.02 -20.81 9.83
C LYS A 81 0.38 -19.42 9.33
N GLU A 82 -0.17 -18.35 9.88
CA GLU A 82 0.19 -16.97 9.49
C GLU A 82 1.61 -16.65 9.97
N LEU A 83 1.91 -16.96 11.24
CA LEU A 83 3.26 -16.81 11.77
C LEU A 83 4.28 -17.68 10.99
N ALA A 84 3.92 -18.91 10.65
CA ALA A 84 4.79 -19.78 9.84
C ALA A 84 5.13 -19.13 8.49
N ARG A 85 4.12 -18.55 7.82
CA ARG A 85 4.28 -17.85 6.54
C ARG A 85 5.11 -16.59 6.68
N GLU A 86 4.90 -15.79 7.73
CA GLU A 86 5.69 -14.59 8.02
C GLU A 86 7.19 -14.93 8.15
N VAL A 87 7.51 -15.98 8.90
CA VAL A 87 8.90 -16.44 9.07
C VAL A 87 9.49 -16.94 7.74
N ILE A 88 8.72 -17.66 6.92
CA ILE A 88 9.18 -18.11 5.60
C ILE A 88 9.44 -16.93 4.67
N ILE A 89 8.54 -15.95 4.61
CA ILE A 89 8.72 -14.74 3.80
C ILE A 89 9.98 -14.02 4.25
N SER A 90 10.15 -13.80 5.56
CA SER A 90 11.33 -13.16 6.14
C SER A 90 12.60 -13.93 5.77
N ASN A 91 12.60 -15.26 5.90
CA ASN A 91 13.74 -16.08 5.51
C ASN A 91 14.09 -15.92 4.04
N PHE A 92 13.10 -15.94 3.14
CA PHE A 92 13.30 -15.78 1.71
C PHE A 92 13.82 -14.39 1.35
N MET A 93 13.28 -13.32 1.94
CA MET A 93 13.76 -11.95 1.71
C MET A 93 15.25 -11.77 2.09
N ASN A 94 15.73 -12.55 3.07
CA ASN A 94 17.14 -12.55 3.50
C ASN A 94 18.05 -13.46 2.66
N LYS A 95 17.53 -14.19 1.66
CA LYS A 95 18.35 -15.02 0.76
C LYS A 95 18.83 -14.23 -0.46
N PRO A 96 20.02 -14.54 -0.99
CA PRO A 96 20.46 -13.97 -2.26
C PRO A 96 19.53 -14.42 -3.40
N GLY A 97 19.35 -13.56 -4.40
CA GLY A 97 18.60 -13.88 -5.62
C GLY A 97 17.13 -13.44 -5.60
N VAL A 98 16.65 -12.81 -4.52
CA VAL A 98 15.34 -12.14 -4.52
C VAL A 98 15.35 -11.02 -5.56
N ILE A 99 14.37 -11.04 -6.46
CA ILE A 99 14.18 -10.08 -7.54
C ILE A 99 13.18 -9.03 -7.07
N ILE A 100 13.73 -7.99 -6.46
CA ILE A 100 13.01 -6.83 -5.96
C ILE A 100 13.64 -5.54 -6.52
N PRO A 101 12.84 -4.55 -6.95
CA PRO A 101 13.39 -3.27 -7.38
C PRO A 101 14.10 -2.57 -6.22
N SER A 102 15.09 -1.74 -6.54
CA SER A 102 15.70 -0.86 -5.54
C SER A 102 14.73 0.26 -5.15
N ASP A 103 14.98 0.87 -3.98
CA ASP A 103 14.21 2.03 -3.51
C ASP A 103 14.22 3.17 -4.54
N THR A 104 15.36 3.42 -5.19
CA THR A 104 15.48 4.41 -6.27
C THR A 104 14.57 4.10 -7.46
N VAL A 105 14.45 2.82 -7.86
CA VAL A 105 13.58 2.41 -8.97
C VAL A 105 12.11 2.57 -8.58
N MET A 106 11.72 2.15 -7.37
CA MET A 106 10.37 2.35 -6.86
C MET A 106 9.99 3.84 -6.81
N ARG A 107 10.88 4.69 -6.30
CA ARG A 107 10.61 6.13 -6.14
C ARG A 107 10.70 6.92 -7.44
N ALA A 108 11.33 6.37 -8.47
CA ALA A 108 11.34 6.98 -9.80
C ALA A 108 9.95 6.90 -10.48
N ASP A 109 9.20 5.83 -10.23
CA ASP A 109 7.83 5.65 -10.72
C ASP A 109 7.02 4.75 -9.77
N ILE A 110 6.36 5.38 -8.80
CA ILE A 110 5.59 4.68 -7.77
C ILE A 110 4.37 3.97 -8.37
N ASP A 111 3.75 4.53 -9.40
CA ASP A 111 2.59 3.91 -10.04
C ASP A 111 2.95 2.62 -10.76
N ALA A 112 4.03 2.67 -11.54
CA ALA A 112 4.54 1.48 -12.22
C ALA A 112 4.94 0.41 -11.21
N PHE A 113 5.56 0.80 -10.09
CA PHE A 113 5.90 -0.13 -9.01
C PHE A 113 4.65 -0.76 -8.38
N VAL A 114 3.64 0.03 -8.01
CA VAL A 114 2.39 -0.48 -7.39
C VAL A 114 1.67 -1.41 -8.37
N HIS A 115 1.49 -0.99 -9.62
CA HIS A 115 0.87 -1.80 -10.66
C HIS A 115 1.60 -3.13 -10.89
N GLY A 116 2.94 -3.10 -10.95
CA GLY A 116 3.76 -4.29 -11.09
C GLY A 116 3.66 -5.22 -9.88
N THR A 117 3.55 -4.67 -8.67
CA THR A 117 3.40 -5.44 -7.43
C THR A 117 2.04 -6.14 -7.37
N TYR A 118 0.96 -5.42 -7.67
CA TYR A 118 -0.39 -5.99 -7.75
C TYR A 118 -0.48 -7.11 -8.78
N ASN A 119 0.10 -6.92 -9.97
CA ASN A 119 0.11 -7.97 -10.98
C ASN A 119 0.95 -9.18 -10.59
N ARG A 120 2.12 -8.96 -9.97
CA ARG A 120 3.00 -10.04 -9.53
C ARG A 120 2.37 -10.91 -8.43
N PHE A 121 1.83 -10.28 -7.38
CA PHE A 121 1.33 -11.02 -6.22
C PHE A 121 -0.15 -11.38 -6.35
N LEU A 122 -0.98 -10.47 -6.87
CA LEU A 122 -2.43 -10.59 -6.81
C LEU A 122 -3.07 -10.87 -8.18
N VAL A 123 -2.31 -10.84 -9.28
CA VAL A 123 -2.76 -11.16 -10.64
C VAL A 123 -3.94 -10.28 -11.08
N ARG A 124 -3.88 -8.99 -10.74
CA ARG A 124 -4.84 -7.97 -11.15
C ARG A 124 -4.21 -6.59 -11.11
N ASP A 125 -4.91 -5.62 -11.66
CA ASP A 125 -4.56 -4.22 -11.49
C ASP A 125 -5.10 -3.68 -10.15
N PRO A 126 -4.41 -2.70 -9.54
CA PRO A 126 -4.94 -1.99 -8.40
C PRO A 126 -6.18 -1.18 -8.82
N SER A 127 -7.12 -1.04 -7.90
CA SER A 127 -8.12 0.02 -8.00
C SER A 127 -7.45 1.40 -7.86
N GLU A 128 -8.14 2.43 -8.33
CA GLU A 128 -7.66 3.81 -8.23
C GLU A 128 -7.45 4.24 -6.77
N ALA A 129 -8.27 3.74 -5.84
CA ALA A 129 -8.13 4.00 -4.41
C ALA A 129 -6.88 3.33 -3.81
N GLU A 130 -6.63 2.07 -4.16
CA GLU A 130 -5.42 1.34 -3.75
C GLU A 130 -4.16 2.01 -4.29
N ARG A 131 -4.15 2.39 -5.57
CA ARG A 131 -3.02 3.09 -6.19
C ARG A 131 -2.72 4.40 -5.48
N THR A 132 -3.76 5.19 -5.20
CA THR A 132 -3.64 6.48 -4.51
C THR A 132 -3.11 6.30 -3.09
N TRP A 133 -3.62 5.30 -2.36
CA TRP A 133 -3.16 5.01 -1.00
C TRP A 133 -1.67 4.65 -0.95
N PHE A 134 -1.22 3.71 -1.79
CA PHE A 134 0.18 3.31 -1.83
C PHE A 134 1.10 4.45 -2.26
N ARG A 135 0.70 5.26 -3.24
CA ARG A 135 1.46 6.44 -3.64
C ARG A 135 1.67 7.37 -2.45
N ASN A 136 0.58 7.78 -1.81
CA ASN A 136 0.63 8.73 -0.69
C ASN A 136 1.46 8.17 0.47
N MET A 137 1.34 6.88 0.77
CA MET A 137 2.12 6.23 1.82
C MET A 137 3.63 6.22 1.50
N ILE A 138 4.02 5.82 0.29
CA ILE A 138 5.42 5.74 -0.12
C ILE A 138 6.06 7.13 -0.21
N GLU A 139 5.30 8.14 -0.65
CA GLU A 139 5.76 9.53 -0.69
C GLU A 139 5.92 10.14 0.71
N ALA A 140 5.00 9.82 1.63
CA ALA A 140 4.99 10.38 2.97
C ALA A 140 6.09 9.80 3.88
N ASP A 141 6.48 8.53 3.70
CA ASP A 141 7.48 7.87 4.54
C ASP A 141 8.65 7.30 3.73
N PRO A 142 9.87 7.87 3.86
CA PRO A 142 11.05 7.35 3.18
C PRO A 142 11.48 5.94 3.64
N ASN A 143 10.97 5.46 4.78
CA ASN A 143 11.31 4.13 5.31
C ASN A 143 10.42 3.01 4.72
N VAL A 144 9.36 3.36 4.00
CA VAL A 144 8.58 2.37 3.24
C VAL A 144 9.45 1.89 2.09
N SER A 145 10.03 0.71 2.25
CA SER A 145 10.92 0.08 1.27
C SER A 145 10.12 -0.83 0.32
N PRO A 146 10.68 -1.15 -0.86
CA PRO A 146 10.09 -2.17 -1.74
C PRO A 146 9.91 -3.51 -1.03
N GLU A 147 10.85 -3.88 -0.15
CA GLU A 147 10.82 -5.12 0.63
C GLU A 147 9.61 -5.15 1.57
N LEU A 148 9.35 -4.06 2.28
CA LEU A 148 8.19 -3.95 3.15
C LEU A 148 6.87 -4.10 2.37
N VAL A 149 6.80 -3.52 1.18
CA VAL A 149 5.63 -3.65 0.31
C VAL A 149 5.48 -5.09 -0.18
N TYR A 150 6.54 -5.73 -0.68
CA TYR A 150 6.44 -7.13 -1.13
C TYR A 150 6.06 -8.07 0.02
N PHE A 151 6.60 -7.82 1.21
CA PHE A 151 6.29 -8.58 2.41
C PHE A 151 4.80 -8.49 2.76
N SER A 152 4.22 -7.29 2.75
CA SER A 152 2.80 -7.09 3.07
C SER A 152 1.86 -7.74 2.05
N PHE A 153 2.24 -7.73 0.77
CA PHE A 153 1.47 -8.42 -0.28
C PHE A 153 1.54 -9.94 -0.13
N ALA A 154 2.74 -10.49 0.12
CA ALA A 154 2.95 -11.91 0.33
C ALA A 154 2.23 -12.45 1.59
N LEU A 155 1.97 -11.59 2.58
CA LEU A 155 1.22 -11.95 3.79
C LEU A 155 -0.28 -11.66 3.70
N SER A 156 -0.74 -10.91 2.69
CA SER A 156 -2.14 -10.49 2.59
C SER A 156 -3.09 -11.67 2.44
N ASN A 157 -4.31 -11.54 3.00
CA ASN A 157 -5.35 -12.55 2.82
C ASN A 157 -5.64 -12.81 1.33
N GLU A 158 -5.70 -11.76 0.50
CA GLU A 158 -5.96 -11.92 -0.93
C GLU A 158 -4.91 -12.79 -1.63
N TYR A 159 -3.66 -12.77 -1.16
CA TYR A 159 -2.60 -13.61 -1.70
C TYR A 159 -2.80 -15.10 -1.41
N LEU A 160 -3.53 -15.44 -0.34
CA LEU A 160 -3.83 -16.83 0.04
C LEU A 160 -4.92 -17.48 -0.82
N TYR A 161 -5.67 -16.71 -1.62
CA TYR A 161 -6.78 -17.23 -2.42
C TYR A 161 -6.50 -17.11 -3.92
N TYR A 162 -6.92 -18.12 -4.69
CA TYR A 162 -6.96 -18.07 -6.16
C TYR A 162 -8.12 -17.26 -6.64
#